data_AF-A0A5I9BED2-F1
#
_entry.id   AF-A0A5I9BED2-F1
#
_cell.length_a   1.000
_cell.length_b   1.000
_cell.length_c   1.000
_cell.angle_alpha   90.00
_cell.angle_beta   90.00
_cell.angle_gamma   90.00
#
_symmetry.space_group_name_H-M   'P 1'
#
loop_
_entity.id
_entity.type
_entity.pdbx_description
1 polymer ?
#
loop_
_entity_poly.entity_id
_entity_poly.type
_entity_poly.pdbx_seq_one_letter_code
_entity_poly.pdbx_strand_id
1 'polypeptide(L)'
;MSPKMFALCAIWILLAIPLIAVFSVLDKEWMIGEGGINNICDVMRTVENDDSRGFGAMMTLPLFFPFFYVTVYKKIRSWFLYCVALVIFAYWSWQFFLRYQFCV
;
A
#
# COMPACT_ATOMS: atom_id res chain seq x y z
N MET A 1 14.28 22.61 3.30
CA MET A 1 12.91 22.18 2.89
C MET A 1 11.89 23.11 3.53
N SER A 2 10.81 23.48 2.84
CA SER A 2 9.77 24.34 3.45
C SER A 2 8.98 23.55 4.50
N PRO A 3 8.66 24.12 5.69
CA PRO A 3 7.86 23.44 6.71
C PRO A 3 6.51 22.96 6.20
N LYS A 4 5.91 23.70 5.27
CA LYS A 4 4.63 23.36 4.62
C LYS A 4 4.74 22.06 3.81
N MET A 5 5.85 21.87 3.10
CA MET A 5 6.07 20.67 2.30
C MET A 5 6.30 19.44 3.17
N PHE A 6 7.03 19.60 4.27
CA PHE A 6 7.21 18.53 5.25
C PHE A 6 5.88 18.10 5.87
N ALA A 7 5.05 19.05 6.31
CA ALA A 7 3.73 18.76 6.86
C ALA A 7 2.82 18.04 5.86
N LEU A 8 2.81 18.46 4.59
CA LEU A 8 2.05 17.80 3.54
C LEU A 8 2.50 16.35 3.30
N CYS A 9 3.80 16.09 3.30
CA CYS A 9 4.32 14.72 3.19
C CYS A 9 3.97 13.87 4.42
N ALA A 10 4.05 14.43 5.63
CA ALA A 10 3.67 13.72 6.85
C ALA A 10 2.18 13.34 6.84
N ILE A 11 1.30 14.29 6.48
CA ILE A 11 -0.14 14.03 6.31
C ILE A 11 -0.37 12.96 5.24
N TRP A 12 0.35 13.03 4.12
CA TRP A 12 0.22 12.06 3.04
C TRP A 12 0.60 10.64 3.51
N ILE A 13 1.70 10.48 4.24
CA ILE A 13 2.09 9.19 4.82
C ILE A 13 1.03 8.69 5.81
N LEU A 14 0.58 9.56 6.73
CA LEU A 14 -0.40 9.21 7.76
C LEU A 14 -1.76 8.80 7.19
N LEU A 15 -2.12 9.31 6.01
CA LEU A 15 -3.33 8.89 5.30
C LEU A 15 -3.08 7.64 4.43
N ALA A 16 -1.96 7.58 3.72
CA ALA A 16 -1.69 6.50 2.77
C ALA A 16 -1.48 5.15 3.48
N ILE A 17 -0.70 5.11 4.56
CA ILE A 17 -0.38 3.83 5.23
C ILE A 17 -1.65 3.10 5.74
N PRO A 18 -2.55 3.76 6.50
CA PRO A 18 -3.75 3.09 7.00
C PRO A 18 -4.73 2.70 5.89
N LEU A 19 -4.90 3.54 4.86
CA LEU A 19 -5.77 3.19 3.73
C LEU A 19 -5.23 1.96 2.99
N ILE A 20 -3.93 1.93 2.69
CA ILE A 20 -3.30 0.76 2.06
C ILE A 20 -3.47 -0.47 2.93
N ALA A 21 -3.30 -0.36 4.25
CA ALA A 21 -3.51 -1.47 5.17
C ALA A 21 -4.94 -2.00 5.10
N VAL A 22 -5.95 -1.13 5.26
CA VAL A 22 -7.37 -1.53 5.26
C VAL A 22 -7.78 -2.18 3.93
N PHE A 23 -7.37 -1.61 2.80
CA PHE A 23 -7.71 -2.17 1.48
C PHE A 23 -6.86 -3.38 1.08
N SER A 24 -5.82 -3.72 1.85
CA SER A 24 -4.94 -4.86 1.59
C SER A 24 -5.20 -6.06 2.52
N VAL A 25 -5.94 -5.89 3.61
CA VAL A 25 -6.27 -7.00 4.53
C VAL A 25 -7.16 -7.99 3.81
N LEU A 26 -6.70 -9.24 3.69
CA LEU A 26 -7.56 -10.36 3.34
C LEU A 26 -8.49 -10.66 4.51
N ASP A 27 -9.79 -10.86 4.24
CA ASP A 27 -10.80 -11.22 5.25
C ASP A 27 -10.46 -12.50 6.04
N LYS A 28 -9.43 -13.27 5.63
CA LYS A 28 -8.99 -14.50 6.29
C LYS A 28 -7.52 -14.53 6.74
N GLU A 29 -6.79 -13.40 6.77
CA GLU A 29 -5.40 -13.40 7.29
C GLU A 29 -5.29 -13.81 8.76
N TRP A 30 -6.31 -13.55 9.58
CA TRP A 30 -6.42 -13.99 10.98
C TRP A 30 -6.47 -15.51 11.21
N MET A 31 -6.62 -16.33 10.16
CA MET A 31 -6.59 -17.80 10.27
C MET A 31 -5.18 -18.39 10.20
N ILE A 32 -4.15 -17.56 9.99
CA ILE A 32 -2.75 -17.99 10.02
C ILE A 32 -2.42 -18.45 11.45
N GLY A 33 -2.07 -19.73 11.60
CA GLY A 33 -1.82 -20.38 12.89
C GLY A 33 -2.89 -21.37 13.35
N GLU A 34 -4.03 -21.49 12.65
CA GLU A 34 -5.06 -22.50 12.91
C GLU A 34 -5.20 -23.48 11.73
N GLY A 35 -5.45 -24.76 12.03
CA GLY A 35 -5.88 -25.74 11.03
C GLY A 35 -4.87 -26.13 9.92
N GLY A 36 -3.57 -25.85 10.10
CA GLY A 36 -2.53 -26.19 9.12
C GLY A 36 -2.19 -25.09 8.11
N ILE A 37 -2.75 -23.89 8.29
CA ILE A 37 -2.42 -22.68 7.54
C ILE A 37 -1.23 -22.02 8.22
N ASN A 38 -0.03 -22.17 7.66
CA ASN A 38 1.19 -21.63 8.27
C ASN A 38 1.60 -20.28 7.68
N ASN A 39 1.20 -20.01 6.43
CA ASN A 39 1.59 -18.81 5.69
C ASN A 39 0.42 -18.23 4.90
N ILE A 40 0.59 -17.00 4.41
CA ILE A 40 -0.42 -16.29 3.61
C ILE A 40 -0.78 -17.00 2.29
N CYS A 41 0.13 -17.82 1.75
CA CYS A 41 -0.13 -18.64 0.56
C CYS A 41 -1.10 -19.80 0.83
N ASP A 42 -1.11 -20.35 2.05
CA ASP A 42 -2.10 -21.36 2.45
C ASP A 42 -3.48 -20.73 2.60
N VAL A 43 -3.53 -19.46 3.07
CA VAL A 43 -4.76 -18.66 3.10
C VAL A 43 -5.27 -18.42 1.67
N MET A 44 -4.42 -18.04 0.72
CA MET A 44 -4.84 -17.89 -0.67
C MET A 44 -5.43 -19.17 -1.25
N ARG A 45 -4.79 -20.31 -1.01
CA ARG A 45 -5.23 -21.61 -1.53
C ARG A 45 -6.59 -22.04 -0.97
N THR A 46 -6.95 -21.56 0.22
CA THR A 46 -8.23 -21.86 0.86
C THR A 46 -9.33 -20.84 0.53
N VAL A 47 -8.99 -19.69 -0.05
CA VAL A 47 -9.89 -18.55 -0.35
C VAL A 47 -10.06 -18.35 -1.87
N GLU A 48 -9.81 -19.39 -2.68
CA GLU A 48 -9.72 -19.39 -4.15
C GLU A 48 -10.91 -18.75 -4.92
N ASN A 49 -11.99 -18.33 -4.24
CA ASN A 49 -13.20 -17.77 -4.83
C ASN A 49 -13.54 -16.30 -4.48
N ASP A 50 -12.81 -15.63 -3.57
CA ASP A 50 -13.13 -14.25 -3.10
C ASP A 50 -11.89 -13.32 -3.07
N ASP A 51 -11.15 -13.21 -4.18
CA ASP A 51 -9.94 -12.37 -4.26
C ASP A 51 -10.30 -10.88 -4.50
N SER A 52 -10.70 -10.17 -3.44
CA SER A 52 -11.06 -8.74 -3.46
C SER A 52 -9.85 -7.79 -3.58
N ARG A 53 -8.63 -8.34 -3.60
CA ARG A 53 -7.36 -7.57 -3.61
C ARG A 53 -7.14 -6.75 -4.87
N GLY A 54 -7.53 -7.26 -6.03
CA GLY A 54 -7.46 -6.50 -7.28
C GLY A 54 -8.26 -5.20 -7.17
N PHE A 55 -9.44 -5.27 -6.53
CA PHE A 55 -10.27 -4.11 -6.26
C PHE A 55 -9.60 -3.17 -5.22
N GLY A 56 -9.07 -3.70 -4.12
CA GLY A 56 -8.33 -2.89 -3.13
C GLY A 56 -7.12 -2.15 -3.71
N ALA A 57 -6.37 -2.81 -4.60
CA ALA A 57 -5.25 -2.20 -5.31
C ALA A 57 -5.73 -1.04 -6.22
N MET A 58 -6.81 -1.26 -6.99
CA MET A 58 -7.41 -0.22 -7.83
C MET A 58 -7.92 0.97 -7.02
N MET A 59 -8.56 0.71 -5.88
CA MET A 59 -9.11 1.75 -4.99
C MET A 59 -8.03 2.60 -4.30
N THR A 60 -6.82 2.06 -4.14
CA THR A 60 -5.69 2.77 -3.52
C THR A 60 -4.79 3.50 -4.52
N LEU A 61 -4.93 3.26 -5.83
CA LEU A 61 -4.20 4.00 -6.88
C LEU A 61 -4.34 5.54 -6.79
N PRO A 62 -5.53 6.10 -6.48
CA PRO A 62 -5.68 7.55 -6.34
C PRO A 62 -4.78 8.19 -5.27
N LEU A 63 -4.25 7.41 -4.31
CA LEU A 63 -3.31 7.90 -3.30
C LEU A 63 -1.99 8.43 -3.89
N PHE A 64 -1.66 8.05 -5.13
CA PHE A 64 -0.49 8.56 -5.84
C PHE A 64 -0.76 9.84 -6.64
N PHE A 65 -2.03 10.23 -6.86
CA PHE A 65 -2.34 11.47 -7.59
C PHE A 65 -1.76 12.75 -6.96
N PRO A 66 -1.72 12.93 -5.63
CA PRO A 66 -1.09 14.11 -5.02
C PRO A 66 0.39 14.26 -5.43
N PHE A 67 1.11 13.14 -5.57
CA PHE A 67 2.49 13.15 -6.04
C PHE A 67 2.58 13.69 -7.46
N PHE A 68 1.83 13.11 -8.40
CA PHE A 68 1.82 13.56 -9.80
C PHE A 68 1.36 15.01 -9.94
N TYR A 69 0.37 15.44 -9.16
CA TYR A 69 -0.07 16.83 -9.14
C TYR A 69 1.08 17.77 -8.74
N VAL A 70 1.81 17.46 -7.67
CA VAL A 70 2.91 18.31 -7.20
C VAL A 70 4.10 18.30 -8.17
N THR A 71 4.46 17.14 -8.73
CA THR A 71 5.62 17.01 -9.61
C THR A 71 5.37 17.50 -11.04
N VAL A 72 4.19 17.24 -11.60
CA VAL A 72 3.85 17.56 -13.00
C VAL A 72 3.22 18.93 -13.12
N TYR A 73 2.17 19.22 -12.32
CA TYR A 73 1.41 20.47 -12.44
C TYR A 73 2.14 21.63 -11.75
N LYS A 74 2.56 21.44 -10.49
CA LYS A 74 3.31 22.47 -9.74
C LYS A 74 4.80 22.52 -10.10
N LYS A 75 5.31 21.55 -10.86
CA LYS A 75 6.73 21.40 -11.25
C LYS A 75 7.71 21.44 -10.06
N ILE A 76 7.24 21.09 -8.86
CA ILE A 76 8.07 21.06 -7.66
C ILE A 76 8.87 19.76 -7.67
N ARG A 77 10.19 19.89 -7.74
CA ARG A 77 11.12 18.76 -7.68
C ARG A 77 11.87 18.81 -6.37
N SER A 78 11.61 17.84 -5.50
CA SER A 78 12.29 17.69 -4.22
C SER A 78 12.67 16.24 -4.02
N TRP A 79 13.94 15.99 -3.72
CA TRP A 79 14.44 14.65 -3.40
C TRP A 79 13.61 13.98 -2.30
N PHE A 80 13.26 14.74 -1.26
CA PHE A 80 12.45 14.23 -0.15
C PHE A 80 11.07 13.75 -0.60
N LEU A 81 10.42 14.48 -1.50
CA LEU A 81 9.11 14.11 -2.05
C LEU A 81 9.19 12.80 -2.85
N TYR A 82 10.28 12.60 -3.58
CA TYR A 82 10.56 11.32 -4.25
C TYR A 82 10.81 10.19 -3.26
N CYS A 83 11.58 10.42 -2.19
CA CYS A 83 11.78 9.41 -1.14
C CYS A 83 10.47 8.99 -0.47
N VAL A 84 9.62 9.96 -0.12
CA VAL A 84 8.31 9.67 0.49
C VAL A 84 7.42 8.88 -0.47
N ALA A 85 7.38 9.28 -1.75
CA ALA A 85 6.64 8.55 -2.77
C ALA A 85 7.14 7.11 -2.95
N LEU A 86 8.47 6.92 -2.94
CA LEU A 86 9.09 5.60 -3.03
C LEU A 86 8.72 4.72 -1.83
N VAL A 87 8.73 5.26 -0.61
CA VAL A 87 8.32 4.53 0.60
C VAL A 87 6.85 4.09 0.51
N ILE A 88 5.95 5.00 0.12
CA ILE A 88 4.53 4.67 -0.05
C ILE A 88 4.34 3.64 -1.16
N PHE A 89 5.04 3.78 -2.28
CA PHE A 89 4.99 2.83 -3.39
C PHE A 89 5.53 1.45 -3.00
N ALA A 90 6.67 1.40 -2.31
CA ALA A 90 7.24 0.15 -1.83
C ALA A 90 6.31 -0.55 -0.83
N TYR A 91 5.70 0.21 0.10
CA TYR A 91 4.70 -0.33 1.03
C TYR A 91 3.46 -0.86 0.30
N TRP A 92 2.94 -0.10 -0.67
CA TRP A 92 1.81 -0.51 -1.50
C TRP A 92 2.12 -1.78 -2.29
N SER A 93 3.27 -1.83 -2.98
CA SER A 93 3.69 -3.01 -3.74
C SER A 93 3.94 -4.21 -2.84
N TRP A 94 4.49 -3.99 -1.63
CA TRP A 94 4.66 -5.04 -0.64
C TRP A 94 3.33 -5.64 -0.23
N GLN A 95 2.40 -4.78 0.21
CA GLN A 95 1.09 -5.17 0.70
C GLN A 95 0.26 -5.89 -0.35
N PHE A 96 0.23 -5.42 -1.60
CA PHE A 96 -0.63 -6.02 -2.63
C PHE A 96 0.00 -7.16 -3.43
N PHE A 97 1.33 -7.19 -3.63
CA PHE A 97 1.97 -8.13 -4.56
C PHE A 97 3.09 -8.95 -3.92
N LEU A 98 4.11 -8.31 -3.35
CA LEU A 98 5.35 -9.01 -2.97
C LEU A 98 5.16 -9.98 -1.81
N ARG A 99 4.41 -9.58 -0.77
CA ARG A 99 4.12 -10.41 0.41
C ARG A 99 3.60 -11.80 0.01
N TYR A 100 2.77 -11.82 -1.01
CA TYR A 100 2.13 -13.00 -1.54
C TYR A 100 3.01 -13.86 -2.45
N GLN A 101 3.92 -13.24 -3.19
CA GLN A 101 4.90 -13.98 -4.00
C GLN A 101 5.94 -14.66 -3.11
N PHE A 102 6.30 -14.03 -1.99
CA PHE A 102 7.25 -14.58 -1.03
C PHE A 102 6.62 -15.46 0.06
N CYS A 103 5.29 -15.53 0.12
CA CYS A 103 4.53 -16.23 1.16
C CYS A 103 4.90 -15.79 2.60
N VAL A 104 5.11 -14.49 2.82
CA VAL A 104 5.52 -13.88 4.11
C VAL A 104 4.38 -13.09 4.75
#